data_AF-A0A9Q1B4F8-F1
#
_entry.id   AF-A0A9Q1B4F8-F1
#
_cell.length_a   1.000
_cell.length_b   1.000
_cell.length_c   1.000
_cell.angle_alpha   90.00
_cell.angle_beta   90.00
_cell.angle_gamma   90.00
#
_symmetry.space_group_name_H-M   'P 1'
#
loop_
_entity.id
_entity.type
_entity.pdbx_description
1 polymer ?
#
loop_
_entity_poly.entity_id
_entity_poly.type
_entity_poly.pdbx_seq_one_letter_code
_entity_poly.pdbx_strand_id
1 'polypeptide(L)'
;MAQLVAACLAPGSLLLLAARSVGVLGELEDELCAAYPELRVQALPADLGTDEGLQHVARDAADALRRHHDGARLQRLLLLNNAG
;
A
#
# COMPACT_ATOMS: atom_id res chain seq x y z
N MET A 1 -8.42 7.64 -6.22
CA MET A 1 -8.46 7.52 -4.74
C MET A 1 -7.07 7.53 -4.11
N ALA A 2 -6.13 6.69 -4.55
CA ALA A 2 -4.79 6.59 -3.95
C ALA A 2 -4.05 7.94 -3.83
N GLN A 3 -4.08 8.79 -4.86
CA GLN A 3 -3.50 10.14 -4.81
C GLN A 3 -4.09 11.02 -3.70
N LEU A 4 -5.41 10.97 -3.49
CA LEU A 4 -6.08 11.74 -2.43
C LEU A 4 -5.66 11.25 -1.04
N VAL A 5 -5.49 9.93 -0.89
CA VAL A 5 -5.01 9.34 0.36
C VAL A 5 -3.56 9.75 0.61
N ALA A 6 -2.68 9.62 -0.40
CA ALA A 6 -1.27 9.98 -0.30
C ALA A 6 -1.08 11.44 0.15
N ALA A 7 -1.86 12.37 -0.41
CA ALA A 7 -1.83 13.79 -0.03
C ALA A 7 -2.20 14.08 1.44
N CYS A 8 -2.89 13.14 2.11
CA CYS A 8 -3.30 13.28 3.50
C CYS A 8 -2.41 12.52 4.49
N LEU A 9 -1.42 11.75 4.01
CA LEU A 9 -0.53 10.98 4.87
C LEU A 9 0.65 11.84 5.33
N ALA A 10 1.04 11.66 6.60
CA ALA A 10 2.21 12.33 7.15
C ALA A 10 3.50 11.71 6.60
N PRO A 11 4.61 12.47 6.54
CA PRO A 11 5.94 11.94 6.23
C PRO A 11 6.28 10.67 7.02
N GLY A 12 6.93 9.71 6.35
CA GLY A 12 7.31 8.42 6.92
C GLY A 12 6.18 7.37 6.97
N SER A 13 4.95 7.74 6.57
CA SER A 13 3.85 6.78 6.44
C SER A 13 4.13 5.70 5.38
N LEU A 14 3.43 4.58 5.51
CA LEU A 14 3.42 3.49 4.53
C LEU A 14 2.05 3.42 3.86
N LEU A 15 2.01 3.43 2.53
CA LEU A 15 0.83 3.24 1.71
C LEU A 15 0.99 1.96 0.88
N LEU A 16 0.12 0.99 1.14
CA LEU A 16 0.07 -0.28 0.41
C LEU A 16 -1.09 -0.25 -0.58
N LEU A 17 -0.83 -0.58 -1.84
CA LEU A 17 -1.82 -0.57 -2.92
C LEU A 17 -2.07 -2.00 -3.37
N ALA A 18 -3.32 -2.46 -3.37
CA ALA A 18 -3.68 -3.81 -3.82
C ALA A 18 -4.66 -3.74 -5.00
N ALA A 19 -4.32 -4.41 -6.11
CA ALA A 19 -5.15 -4.53 -7.30
C ALA A 19 -4.70 -5.72 -8.16
N ARG A 20 -5.53 -6.16 -9.11
CA ARG A 20 -5.16 -7.25 -10.04
C ARG A 20 -4.11 -6.86 -11.08
N SER A 21 -4.10 -5.59 -11.50
CA SER A 21 -3.29 -5.14 -12.63
C SER A 21 -1.87 -4.77 -12.20
N VAL A 22 -0.91 -5.66 -12.45
CA VAL A 22 0.51 -5.45 -12.10
C VAL A 22 1.05 -4.16 -12.72
N GLY A 23 0.85 -3.95 -14.03
CA GLY A 23 1.43 -2.81 -14.75
C GLY A 23 0.90 -1.47 -14.25
N VAL A 24 -0.43 -1.33 -14.20
CA VAL A 24 -1.09 -0.09 -13.74
C VAL A 24 -0.76 0.21 -12.27
N LEU A 25 -0.63 -0.84 -11.45
CA LEU A 25 -0.29 -0.69 -10.04
C LEU A 25 1.17 -0.24 -9.85
N GLY A 26 2.09 -0.75 -10.67
CA GLY A 26 3.48 -0.30 -10.67
C GLY A 26 3.66 1.13 -11.15
N GLU A 27 2.99 1.52 -12.24
CA GLU A 27 2.98 2.92 -12.72
C GLU A 27 2.47 3.89 -11.63
N LEU A 28 1.42 3.50 -10.91
CA LEU A 28 0.88 4.30 -9.81
C LEU A 28 1.82 4.35 -8.59
N GLU A 29 2.51 3.26 -8.28
CA GLU A 29 3.56 3.26 -7.24
C GLU A 29 4.66 4.26 -7.58
N ASP A 30 5.18 4.21 -8.80
CA ASP A 30 6.23 5.11 -9.27
C ASP A 30 5.78 6.58 -9.25
N GLU A 31 4.56 6.87 -9.72
CA GLU A 31 3.98 8.21 -9.71
C GLU A 31 3.88 8.77 -8.29
N LEU A 32 3.37 7.98 -7.35
CA LEU A 32 3.20 8.41 -5.96
C LEU A 32 4.54 8.54 -5.23
N CYS A 33 5.50 7.66 -5.48
CA CYS A 33 6.86 7.78 -4.96
C CYS A 33 7.54 9.06 -5.45
N ALA A 34 7.35 9.43 -6.72
CA ALA A 34 7.89 10.66 -7.28
C ALA A 34 7.19 11.91 -6.72
N ALA A 35 5.87 11.88 -6.58
CA ALA A 35 5.07 13.00 -6.09
C ALA A 35 5.22 13.23 -4.57
N TYR A 36 5.44 12.17 -3.79
CA TYR A 36 5.52 12.21 -2.32
C TYR A 36 6.78 11.47 -1.82
N PRO A 37 7.99 12.06 -1.93
CA PRO A 37 9.24 11.38 -1.63
C PRO A 37 9.39 10.90 -0.17
N GLU A 38 8.64 11.49 0.75
CA GLU A 38 8.62 11.12 2.16
C GLU A 38 7.63 9.98 2.48
N LEU A 39 6.81 9.59 1.51
CA LEU A 39 5.86 8.49 1.62
C LEU A 39 6.51 7.20 1.09
N ARG A 40 6.38 6.12 1.84
CA ARG A 40 6.73 4.79 1.33
C ARG A 40 5.49 4.20 0.67
N VAL A 41 5.58 3.91 -0.63
CA VAL A 41 4.49 3.29 -1.40
C VAL A 41 4.95 1.89 -1.83
N GLN A 42 4.04 0.91 -1.82
CA GLN A 42 4.32 -0.43 -2.32
C GLN A 42 3.09 -1.03 -3.02
N ALA A 43 3.27 -1.53 -4.24
CA ALA A 43 2.29 -2.33 -4.95
C ALA A 43 2.24 -3.78 -4.46
N LEU A 44 1.04 -4.29 -4.24
CA LEU A 44 0.72 -5.68 -3.88
C LEU A 44 -0.25 -6.26 -4.91
N PRO A 45 0.23 -6.67 -6.10
CA PRO A 45 -0.64 -7.17 -7.14
C PRO A 45 -1.24 -8.53 -6.77
N ALA A 46 -2.57 -8.63 -6.73
CA ALA A 46 -3.27 -9.86 -6.40
C ALA A 46 -4.73 -9.84 -6.85
N ASP A 47 -5.32 -11.03 -7.03
CA ASP A 47 -6.77 -11.19 -7.16
C ASP A 47 -7.45 -11.34 -5.80
N LEU A 48 -7.99 -10.23 -5.30
CA LEU A 48 -8.76 -10.18 -4.05
C LEU A 48 -10.09 -10.94 -4.12
N GLY A 49 -10.53 -11.39 -5.31
CA GLY A 49 -11.69 -12.26 -5.47
C GLY A 49 -11.42 -13.73 -5.11
N THR A 50 -10.17 -14.06 -4.78
CA THR A 50 -9.73 -15.40 -4.40
C THR A 50 -9.14 -15.42 -2.99
N ASP A 51 -9.33 -16.53 -2.27
CA ASP A 51 -8.73 -16.70 -0.95
C ASP A 51 -7.20 -16.63 -0.99
N GLU A 52 -6.59 -17.20 -2.04
CA GLU A 52 -5.15 -17.17 -2.24
C GLU A 52 -4.63 -15.74 -2.41
N GLY A 53 -5.24 -14.95 -3.29
CA GLY A 53 -4.85 -13.56 -3.51
C GLY A 53 -5.08 -12.69 -2.27
N LEU A 54 -6.17 -12.92 -1.52
CA LEU A 54 -6.41 -12.21 -0.27
C LEU A 54 -5.35 -12.55 0.80
N GLN A 55 -5.03 -13.84 0.97
CA GLN A 55 -4.00 -14.29 1.91
C GLN A 55 -2.60 -13.80 1.52
N HIS A 56 -2.32 -13.71 0.22
CA HIS A 56 -1.08 -13.16 -0.30
C HIS A 56 -0.94 -11.68 0.08
N VAL A 57 -1.95 -10.85 -0.19
CA VAL A 57 -1.93 -9.43 0.18
C VAL A 57 -1.82 -9.23 1.69
N ALA A 58 -2.55 -10.01 2.50
CA ALA A 58 -2.48 -9.91 3.95
C ALA A 58 -1.07 -10.21 4.50
N ARG A 59 -0.41 -11.22 3.93
CA ARG A 59 0.96 -11.62 4.28
C ARG A 59 1.96 -10.54 3.91
N ASP A 60 1.91 -10.08 2.66
CA ASP A 60 2.86 -9.10 2.15
C ASP A 60 2.69 -7.75 2.83
N ALA A 61 1.46 -7.37 3.17
CA ALA A 61 1.18 -6.19 3.97
C ALA A 61 1.78 -6.30 5.38
N ALA A 62 1.65 -7.45 6.03
CA ALA A 62 2.27 -7.69 7.33
C ALA A 62 3.81 -7.65 7.26
N ASP A 63 4.39 -8.17 6.18
CA ASP A 63 5.84 -8.13 5.94
C ASP A 63 6.34 -6.72 5.64
N ALA A 64 5.59 -5.93 4.87
CA ALA A 64 5.90 -4.52 4.63
C ALA A 64 5.85 -3.71 5.94
N LEU A 65 4.82 -3.91 6.76
CA LEU A 65 4.73 -3.28 8.08
C LEU A 65 5.94 -3.65 8.94
N ARG A 66 6.30 -4.94 9.03
CA ARG A 66 7.47 -5.39 9.81
C ARG A 66 8.79 -4.77 9.33
N ARG A 67 8.98 -4.63 8.01
CA ARG A 67 10.21 -4.07 7.43
C ARG A 67 10.32 -2.55 7.60
N HIS A 68 9.20 -1.84 7.58
CA HIS A 68 9.20 -0.38 7.55
C HIS A 68 8.87 0.27 8.90
N HIS A 69 8.49 -0.52 9.91
CA HIS A 69 8.40 -0.06 11.29
C HIS A 69 9.66 -0.45 12.08
N ASP A 70 10.65 0.43 12.10
CA ASP A 70 11.88 0.31 12.91
C ASP A 70 11.64 0.59 14.41
N GLY A 71 10.64 -0.07 15.01
CA GLY A 71 10.29 0.12 16.43
C GLY A 71 9.57 1.44 16.75
N ALA A 72 9.33 2.31 15.77
CA ALA A 72 8.42 3.43 15.91
C ALA A 72 7.00 2.91 16.20
N ARG A 73 6.28 3.56 17.12
CA ARG A 73 4.91 3.15 17.47
C ARG A 73 3.96 3.50 16.33
N LEU A 74 3.30 2.49 15.75
CA LEU A 74 2.22 2.71 14.78
C LEU A 74 1.10 3.48 15.47
N GLN A 75 0.80 4.68 14.98
CA GLN A 75 -0.22 5.54 15.57
C GLN A 75 -1.62 5.19 15.06
N ARG A 76 -1.72 4.79 13.78
CA ARG A 76 -2.98 4.52 13.11
C ARG A 76 -2.78 3.51 11.99
N LEU A 77 -3.79 2.67 11.80
CA LEU A 77 -3.95 1.82 10.62
C LEU A 77 -5.25 2.23 9.91
N LEU A 78 -5.19 2.38 8.60
CA LEU A 78 -6.36 2.67 7.75
C LEU A 78 -6.46 1.56 6.70
N LEU A 79 -7.62 0.91 6.62
CA LEU A 79 -7.93 -0.07 5.58
C LEU A 79 -9.07 0.50 4.72
N LEU A 80 -8.80 0.66 3.42
CA LEU A 80 -9.75 1.23 2.46
C LEU A 80 -10.19 0.15 1.47
N ASN A 81 -11.34 -0.47 1.75
CA ASN A 81 -11.94 -1.47 0.87
C ASN A 81 -12.66 -0.79 -0.29
N ASN A 82 -11.90 -0.44 -1.34
CA ASN A 82 -12.40 0.23 -2.53
C ASN A 82 -12.52 -0.67 -3.76
N ALA A 83 -12.00 -1.90 -3.69
CA ALA A 83 -12.23 -2.88 -4.74
C ALA A 83 -13.73 -3.25 -4.77
N GLY A 84 -14.31 -3.24 -5.96
CA GLY A 84 -15.73 -3.54 -6.23
C GLY A 84 -15.95 -3.90 -7.68
#